data_AF-A0A6V7M4J3-F1
#
_entry.id   AF-A0A6V7M4J3-F1
#
_cell.length_a   1.000
_cell.length_b   1.000
_cell.length_c   1.000
_cell.angle_alpha   90.00
_cell.angle_beta   90.00
_cell.angle_gamma   90.00
#
_symmetry.space_group_name_H-M   'P 1'
#
loop_
_entity.id
_entity.type
_entity.pdbx_description
1 polymer ?
#
loop_
_entity_poly.entity_id
_entity_poly.type
_entity_poly.pdbx_seq_one_letter_code
_entity_poly.pdbx_strand_id
1 'polypeptide(L)'
;AFGVFGLCQIHALVDYLRSKLSETDFDLLFRGLIASMLTISVVVGGVLTVTGKISPWTGRFYSLLDPSYAKNHIPIIASVSEHQPTSWSSFYFDLQILVFLFPVGLYFCFSKLTDSNIFLILYGVTSLYFA
;
A
#
# COMPACT_ATOMS: atom_id res chain seq x y z
N ALA A 1 -7.25 1.13 -0.33
CA ALA A 1 -8.39 0.55 -1.07
C ALA A 1 -8.92 1.49 -2.15
N PHE A 2 -9.46 2.67 -1.81
CA PHE A 2 -10.02 3.62 -2.79
C PHE A 2 -9.07 4.01 -3.93
N GLY A 3 -7.78 4.22 -3.64
CA GLY A 3 -6.78 4.53 -4.67
C GLY A 3 -6.59 3.41 -5.69
N VAL A 4 -6.42 2.16 -5.23
CA VAL A 4 -6.26 0.99 -6.11
C VAL A 4 -7.53 0.75 -6.92
N PHE A 5 -8.71 0.88 -6.29
CA PHE A 5 -9.99 0.78 -6.98
C PHE A 5 -10.13 1.82 -8.10
N GLY A 6 -9.83 3.10 -7.80
CA GLY A 6 -9.85 4.16 -8.80
C GLY A 6 -8.88 3.90 -9.96
N LEU A 7 -7.68 3.42 -9.65
CA LEU A 7 -6.66 3.10 -10.65
C LEU A 7 -7.10 1.93 -11.55
N CYS A 8 -7.72 0.88 -10.99
CA CYS A 8 -8.29 -0.21 -11.77
C CYS A 8 -9.42 0.25 -12.71
N GLN A 9 -10.31 1.15 -12.25
CA GLN A 9 -11.38 1.70 -13.10
C GLN A 9 -10.81 2.51 -14.28
N ILE A 10 -9.79 3.34 -14.01
CA ILE A 10 -9.10 4.12 -15.05
C ILE A 10 -8.43 3.17 -16.04
N HIS A 11 -7.67 2.17 -15.56
CA HIS A 11 -7.00 1.22 -16.43
C HIS A 11 -7.98 0.45 -17.33
N ALA A 12 -9.06 -0.07 -16.76
CA ALA A 12 -10.08 -0.79 -17.53
C ALA A 12 -10.78 0.11 -18.57
N LEU A 13 -11.05 1.36 -18.22
CA LEU A 13 -11.63 2.34 -19.14
C LEU A 13 -10.67 2.68 -20.29
N VAL A 14 -9.39 2.86 -19.97
CA VAL A 14 -8.32 3.12 -20.94
C VAL A 14 -8.18 1.94 -21.92
N ASP A 15 -8.13 0.70 -21.40
CA ASP A 15 -8.07 -0.50 -22.22
C ASP A 15 -9.31 -0.65 -23.11
N TYR A 16 -10.50 -0.37 -22.57
CA TYR A 16 -11.74 -0.40 -23.33
C TYR A 16 -11.75 0.62 -24.48
N LEU A 17 -11.39 1.88 -24.21
CA LEU A 17 -11.30 2.92 -25.24
C LEU A 17 -10.27 2.58 -26.31
N ARG A 18 -9.11 2.05 -25.91
CA ARG A 18 -8.06 1.61 -26.83
C ARG A 18 -8.51 0.47 -27.74
N SER A 19 -9.38 -0.42 -27.25
CA SER A 19 -9.95 -1.51 -28.06
C SER A 19 -10.98 -1.07 -29.10
N LYS A 20 -11.54 0.14 -28.98
CA LYS A 20 -12.64 0.64 -29.82
C LYS A 20 -12.27 1.82 -30.73
N LEU A 21 -11.17 2.52 -30.47
CA LEU A 21 -10.74 3.70 -31.23
C LEU A 21 -9.47 3.43 -32.05
N SER A 22 -9.29 4.21 -33.11
CA SER A 22 -8.02 4.35 -33.83
C SER A 22 -6.96 5.01 -32.95
N GLU A 23 -5.68 4.63 -33.10
CA GLU A 23 -4.57 5.13 -32.26
C GLU A 23 -4.46 6.66 -32.27
N THR A 24 -4.75 7.31 -33.40
CA THR A 24 -4.74 8.78 -33.55
C THR A 24 -5.84 9.50 -32.76
N ASP A 25 -7.05 8.94 -32.72
CA ASP A 25 -8.18 9.54 -31.99
C ASP A 25 -8.06 9.29 -30.48
N PHE A 26 -7.50 8.15 -30.10
CA PHE A 26 -7.21 7.79 -28.72
C PHE A 26 -6.20 8.75 -28.09
N ASP A 27 -5.09 9.05 -28.76
CA ASP A 27 -4.06 9.96 -28.24
C ASP A 27 -4.58 11.40 -28.04
N LEU A 28 -5.45 11.88 -28.94
CA LEU A 28 -6.07 13.20 -28.81
C LEU A 28 -7.02 13.25 -27.59
N LEU A 29 -7.86 12.23 -27.42
CA LEU A 29 -8.76 12.10 -26.27
C LEU A 29 -8.01 11.93 -24.95
N PHE A 30 -6.96 11.10 -24.93
CA PHE A 30 -6.16 10.83 -23.72
C PHE A 30 -5.42 12.10 -23.27
N ARG A 31 -4.84 12.86 -24.21
CA ARG A 31 -4.19 14.13 -23.90
C ARG A 31 -5.17 15.19 -23.41
N GLY A 32 -6.38 15.24 -23.98
CA GLY A 32 -7.47 16.11 -23.50
C GLY A 32 -7.94 15.74 -22.09
N LEU A 33 -8.04 14.45 -21.80
CA LEU A 33 -8.45 13.92 -20.49
C LEU A 33 -7.40 14.17 -19.40
N ILE A 34 -6.11 14.03 -19.70
CA ILE A 34 -5.03 14.41 -18.77
C ILE A 34 -5.06 15.91 -18.50
N ALA A 35 -5.19 16.74 -19.54
CA ALA A 35 -5.22 18.19 -19.38
C ALA A 35 -6.40 18.68 -18.51
N SER A 36 -7.57 18.07 -18.67
CA SER A 36 -8.75 18.38 -17.85
C SER A 36 -8.60 17.91 -16.40
N MET A 37 -8.07 16.70 -16.18
CA MET A 37 -7.80 16.20 -14.82
C MET A 37 -6.78 17.07 -14.07
N LEU A 38 -5.75 17.56 -14.76
CA LEU A 38 -4.71 18.40 -14.18
C LEU A 38 -5.26 19.78 -13.82
N THR A 39 -6.09 20.37 -14.68
CA THR A 39 -6.79 21.64 -14.36
C THR A 39 -7.76 21.48 -13.19
N ILE A 40 -8.56 20.41 -13.17
CA ILE A 40 -9.47 20.13 -12.05
C ILE A 40 -8.69 19.93 -10.74
N SER A 41 -7.58 19.20 -10.78
CA SER A 41 -6.75 18.93 -9.60
C SER A 41 -6.12 20.21 -9.04
N VAL A 42 -5.68 21.14 -9.90
CA VAL A 42 -5.15 22.44 -9.47
C VAL A 42 -6.26 23.31 -8.86
N VAL A 43 -7.44 23.34 -9.46
CA VAL A 43 -8.59 24.13 -8.96
C VAL A 43 -9.09 23.57 -7.62
N VAL A 44 -9.35 22.26 -7.56
CA VAL A 44 -9.84 21.57 -6.37
C VAL A 44 -8.78 21.57 -5.26
N GLY A 45 -7.51 21.32 -5.61
CA GLY A 45 -6.39 21.41 -4.69
C GLY A 45 -6.23 22.82 -4.09
N GLY A 46 -6.32 23.86 -4.91
CA GLY A 46 -6.29 25.25 -4.45
C GLY A 46 -7.42 25.56 -3.47
N VAL A 47 -8.65 25.15 -3.78
CA VAL A 47 -9.83 25.35 -2.93
C VAL A 47 -9.73 24.57 -1.62
N LEU A 48 -9.28 23.31 -1.66
CA LEU A 48 -9.11 22.50 -0.45
C LEU A 48 -7.99 23.04 0.46
N THR A 49 -6.91 23.57 -0.11
CA THR A 49 -5.80 24.18 0.66
C THR A 49 -6.28 25.42 1.41
N VAL A 50 -7.12 26.25 0.78
CA VAL A 50 -7.72 27.43 1.42
C VAL A 50 -8.75 27.05 2.49
N THR A 51 -9.42 25.90 2.34
CA THR A 51 -10.53 25.49 3.23
C THR A 51 -10.06 24.68 4.45
N GLY A 52 -8.79 24.27 4.53
CA GLY A 52 -8.19 23.66 5.74
C GLY A 52 -8.82 22.34 6.22
N LYS A 53 -9.64 21.68 5.38
CA LYS A 53 -10.44 20.49 5.75
C LYS A 53 -9.72 19.15 5.64
N ILE A 54 -8.44 19.15 5.27
CA ILE A 54 -7.64 17.92 5.21
C ILE A 54 -7.05 17.67 6.60
N SER A 55 -7.73 16.83 7.38
CA SER A 55 -7.20 16.34 8.64
C SER A 55 -5.93 15.50 8.39
N PRO A 56 -4.83 15.71 9.11
CA PRO A 56 -3.63 14.90 8.98
C PRO A 56 -3.89 13.44 9.38
N TRP A 57 -3.06 12.54 8.85
CA TRP A 57 -3.09 11.11 9.14
C TRP A 57 -3.05 10.85 10.64
N THR A 58 -3.89 9.94 11.14
CA THR A 58 -3.99 9.63 12.57
C THR A 58 -2.68 9.02 13.10
N GLY A 59 -2.15 9.56 14.21
CA GLY A 59 -0.81 9.24 14.74
C GLY A 59 -0.55 7.75 15.05
N ARG A 60 -1.58 6.92 15.15
CA ARG A 60 -1.47 5.46 15.33
C ARG A 60 -1.02 4.70 14.08
N PHE A 61 -1.30 5.22 12.89
CA PHE A 61 -0.75 4.64 11.64
C PHE A 61 0.71 5.04 11.43
N TYR A 62 1.10 6.24 11.88
CA TYR A 62 2.48 6.71 11.78
C TYR A 62 3.42 5.94 12.72
N SER A 63 2.95 5.54 13.91
CA SER A 63 3.72 4.71 14.84
C SER A 63 4.00 3.28 14.34
N LEU A 64 3.19 2.77 13.41
CA LEU A 64 3.40 1.45 12.79
C LEU A 64 4.41 1.50 11.64
N LEU A 65 4.57 2.67 11.00
CA LEU A 65 5.55 2.89 9.93
C LEU A 65 6.88 3.40 10.48
N ASP A 66 6.85 4.18 11.56
CA ASP A 66 8.01 4.66 12.31
C ASP A 66 7.82 4.38 13.82
N PRO A 67 8.37 3.26 14.34
CA PRO A 67 8.28 2.92 15.75
C PRO A 67 9.00 3.93 16.67
N SER A 68 9.86 4.80 16.12
CA SER A 68 10.55 5.85 16.87
C SER A 68 9.63 7.04 17.20
N TYR A 69 8.57 7.26 16.42
CA TYR A 69 7.62 8.35 16.64
C TYR A 69 6.75 8.14 17.89
N ALA A 70 6.28 6.90 18.13
CA ALA A 70 5.49 6.55 19.32
C ALA A 70 6.29 6.64 20.63
N LYS A 71 7.56 6.20 20.61
CA LYS A 71 8.44 6.21 21.78
C LYS A 71 8.72 7.62 22.30
N ASN A 72 8.83 8.60 21.41
CA ASN A 72 9.23 9.97 21.76
C ASN A 72 8.06 10.92 22.10
N HIS A 73 6.87 10.70 21.52
CA HIS A 73 5.75 11.65 21.67
C HIS A 73 4.60 11.14 22.55
N ILE A 74 4.47 9.82 22.78
CA ILE A 74 3.39 9.24 23.61
C ILE A 74 3.94 8.12 24.51
N PRO A 75 4.58 8.46 25.65
CA PRO A 75 5.25 7.49 26.54
C PRO A 75 4.31 6.44 27.17
N ILE A 76 2.99 6.65 27.10
CA ILE A 76 1.97 5.69 27.58
C ILE A 76 1.79 4.50 26.61
N ILE A 77 2.07 4.67 25.32
CA ILE A 77 1.91 3.59 24.33
C ILE A 77 3.15 2.68 24.30
N ALA A 78 4.34 3.24 24.56
CA ALA A 78 5.59 2.49 24.61
C ALA A 78 5.77 1.63 25.89
N SER A 79 4.93 1.83 26.92
CA SER A 79 5.02 1.10 28.19
C SER A 79 4.20 -0.20 28.22
N VAL A 80 3.33 -0.43 27.24
CA VAL A 80 2.58 -1.69 27.10
C VAL A 80 3.49 -2.73 26.47
N SER A 81 3.64 -3.88 27.14
CA SER A 81 4.51 -4.98 26.71
C SER A 81 4.19 -5.50 25.30
N GLU A 82 2.95 -5.33 24.82
CA GLU A 82 2.51 -5.71 23.47
C GLU A 82 3.12 -4.84 22.35
N HIS A 83 3.59 -3.63 22.66
CA HIS A 83 4.24 -2.74 21.70
C HIS A 83 5.77 -2.85 21.71
N GLN A 84 6.32 -3.79 22.47
CA GLN A 84 7.75 -4.07 22.47
C GLN A 84 8.12 -4.94 21.27
N PRO A 85 9.28 -4.69 20.64
CA PRO A 85 9.74 -5.49 19.51
C PRO A 85 9.94 -6.95 19.93
N THR A 86 9.48 -7.86 19.07
CA THR A 86 9.61 -9.30 19.26
C THR A 86 11.07 -9.75 19.07
N SER A 87 11.54 -10.58 20.01
CA SER A 87 12.89 -11.15 19.95
C SER A 87 12.92 -12.41 19.08
N TRP A 88 14.09 -12.74 18.51
CA TRP A 88 14.25 -13.97 17.72
C TRP A 88 13.84 -15.24 18.49
N SER A 89 14.05 -15.27 19.81
CA SER A 89 13.70 -16.42 20.66
C SER A 89 12.20 -16.63 20.76
N SER A 90 11.40 -15.55 20.72
CA SER A 90 9.94 -15.63 20.69
C SER A 90 9.46 -16.27 19.39
N PHE A 91 10.02 -15.86 18.25
CA PHE A 91 9.69 -16.46 16.95
C PHE A 91 9.99 -17.97 16.89
N TYR A 92 11.15 -18.40 17.40
CA TYR A 92 11.46 -19.83 17.44
C TYR A 92 10.58 -20.60 18.44
N PHE A 93 10.29 -20.02 19.60
CA PHE A 93 9.46 -20.66 20.61
C PHE A 93 8.04 -20.93 20.08
N ASP A 94 7.45 -19.95 19.38
CA ASP A 94 6.07 -20.05 18.87
C ASP A 94 5.95 -20.89 17.58
N LEU A 95 6.91 -20.75 16.64
CA LEU A 95 6.82 -21.33 15.31
C LEU A 95 7.67 -22.59 15.12
N GLN A 96 8.65 -22.84 15.99
CA GLN A 96 9.55 -24.00 15.94
C GLN A 96 10.14 -24.19 14.54
N ILE A 97 9.89 -25.34 13.91
CA ILE A 97 10.41 -25.68 12.57
C ILE A 97 9.83 -24.80 11.45
N LEU A 98 8.65 -24.20 11.64
CA LEU A 98 8.01 -23.37 10.61
C LEU A 98 8.83 -22.14 10.27
N VAL A 99 9.60 -21.59 11.23
CA VAL A 99 10.49 -20.44 11.00
C VAL A 99 11.54 -20.74 9.92
N PHE A 100 12.02 -21.99 9.85
CA PHE A 100 12.99 -22.43 8.84
C PHE A 100 12.33 -22.86 7.54
N LEU A 101 11.11 -23.40 7.60
CA LEU A 101 10.36 -23.80 6.41
C LEU A 101 9.77 -22.60 5.65
N PHE A 102 9.51 -21.48 6.33
CA PHE A 102 8.96 -20.28 5.74
C PHE A 102 9.77 -19.71 4.56
N PRO A 103 11.10 -19.46 4.66
CA PRO A 103 11.89 -18.99 3.52
C PRO A 103 11.94 -20.00 2.37
N VAL A 104 11.91 -21.30 2.67
CA VAL A 104 11.84 -22.36 1.65
C VAL A 104 10.49 -22.31 0.91
N GLY A 105 9.38 -22.13 1.64
CA GLY A 105 8.06 -21.94 1.07
C GLY A 105 7.96 -20.69 0.18
N LEU A 106 8.54 -19.57 0.61
CA LEU A 106 8.63 -18.36 -0.20
C LEU A 106 9.43 -18.60 -1.49
N TYR A 107 10.56 -19.31 -1.42
CA TYR A 107 11.35 -19.65 -2.61
C TYR A 107 10.53 -20.44 -3.66
N PHE A 108 9.71 -21.40 -3.21
CA PHE A 108 8.82 -22.13 -4.11
C PHE A 108 7.72 -21.24 -4.71
N CYS A 109 7.20 -20.28 -3.94
CA CYS A 109 6.24 -19.29 -4.47
C CYS A 109 6.87 -18.40 -5.55
N PHE A 110 8.14 -18.01 -5.39
CA PHE A 110 8.89 -17.28 -6.42
C PHE A 110 9.21 -18.13 -7.65
N SER A 111 9.38 -19.45 -7.48
CA SER A 111 9.68 -20.37 -8.59
C SER A 111 8.51 -20.53 -9.57
N LYS A 112 7.26 -20.30 -9.12
CA LYS A 112 6.06 -20.30 -9.97
C LYS A 112 5.21 -19.07 -9.69
N LEU A 113 5.40 -18.03 -10.48
CA LEU A 113 4.62 -16.79 -10.35
C LEU A 113 3.22 -16.96 -10.96
N THR A 114 2.25 -17.27 -10.09
CA THR A 114 0.81 -17.18 -10.37
C THR A 114 0.20 -16.04 -9.58
N ASP A 115 -0.97 -15.53 -9.97
CA ASP A 115 -1.63 -14.43 -9.25
C ASP A 115 -1.83 -14.74 -7.75
N SER A 116 -2.17 -15.99 -7.42
CA SER A 116 -2.28 -16.46 -6.05
C SER A 116 -0.94 -16.46 -5.30
N ASN A 117 0.14 -16.85 -5.96
CA ASN A 117 1.47 -16.90 -5.34
C ASN A 117 2.03 -15.49 -5.11
N ILE A 118 1.75 -14.54 -6.01
CA ILE A 118 2.11 -13.13 -5.82
C ILE A 118 1.41 -12.57 -4.57
N PHE A 119 0.12 -12.87 -4.39
CA PHE A 119 -0.61 -12.50 -3.18
C PHE A 119 -0.02 -13.13 -1.92
N LEU A 120 0.32 -14.42 -1.94
CA LEU A 120 0.94 -15.11 -0.81
C LEU A 120 2.31 -14.52 -0.42
N ILE A 121 3.13 -14.15 -1.41
CA ILE A 121 4.43 -13.51 -1.17
C ILE A 121 4.23 -12.15 -0.49
N LEU A 122 3.34 -11.31 -1.03
CA LEU A 122 3.01 -10.00 -0.45
C LEU A 122 2.51 -10.13 0.98
N TYR A 123 1.60 -11.07 1.22
CA TYR A 123 1.08 -11.35 2.55
C TYR A 123 2.19 -11.80 3.51
N GLY A 124 3.00 -12.78 3.12
CA GLY A 124 4.07 -13.31 3.96
C GLY A 124 5.12 -12.26 4.33
N VAL A 125 5.58 -11.45 3.38
CA VAL A 125 6.57 -10.39 3.63
C VAL A 125 5.99 -9.28 4.51
N THR A 126 4.73 -8.89 4.27
CA THR A 126 4.07 -7.85 5.07
C THR A 126 3.84 -8.34 6.50
N SER A 127 3.37 -9.57 6.68
CA SER A 127 3.20 -10.18 8.00
C SER A 127 4.52 -10.33 8.74
N LEU A 128 5.61 -10.68 8.06
CA LEU A 128 6.93 -10.77 8.69
C LEU A 128 7.44 -9.40 9.18
N TYR A 129 7.14 -8.32 8.45
CA TYR A 129 7.55 -6.97 8.83
C TYR A 129 6.76 -6.42 10.03
N PHE A 130 5.47 -6.76 10.14
CA PHE A 130 4.58 -6.25 11.20
C PHE A 130 4.45 -7.18 12.42
N ALA A 131 5.06 -8.36 12.39
CA ALA A 131 5.17 -9.26 13.54
C ALA A 131 6.32 -8.83 14.47
#